data_AF-A0A846UPS0-F1
#
_entry.id   AF-A0A846UPS0-F1
#
_cell.length_a   1.000
_cell.length_b   1.000
_cell.length_c   1.000
_cell.angle_alpha   90.00
_cell.angle_beta   90.00
_cell.angle_gamma   90.00
#
_symmetry.space_group_name_H-M   'P 1'
#
loop_
_entity.id
_entity.type
_entity.pdbx_description
1 polymer ?
#
loop_
_entity_poly.entity_id
_entity_poly.type
_entity_poly.pdbx_seq_one_letter_code
_entity_poly.pdbx_strand_id
1 'polypeptide(L)'
;MKQAMKTATMSALLLSAGMAATAQAHETSADFRLDPVVGLSSSGSPAPGSVGEWLTPNAYTGYTTVYYTWADGSKSTNQDSYTAAGLPLATRSGDPFGPRRDQTMPALAADSPSAHSLVEPGHMLAGVTREHPWDESNASVTWERTFSLLPNTSITFSGTATLDADQATTKKTTFEAKPNLNPQYANRGVLSFRSSLEDGWSINGISFIARIMNFDPRLPAGSPSLGRVGSVDDFAYSSDEQGHLSLTLFNHSNELMFTSLSIGVFAVAPFISPIPEPAAWSAMLLGLGVLGWRRRASAAAHNASIATVAGGAA
;
A
#
# COMPACT_ATOMS: atom_id res chain seq x y z
N MET A 1 53.59 35.96 -13.63
CA MET A 1 52.79 34.79 -13.21
C MET A 1 51.85 35.16 -12.06
N LYS A 2 50.73 35.85 -12.32
CA LYS A 2 49.67 36.14 -11.32
C LYS A 2 48.35 36.44 -12.04
N GLN A 3 47.68 35.44 -12.61
CA GLN A 3 46.34 35.66 -13.20
C GLN A 3 45.50 34.40 -13.42
N ALA A 4 45.68 33.34 -12.61
CA ALA A 4 44.93 32.08 -12.79
C ALA A 4 44.16 31.65 -11.52
N MET A 5 43.78 32.57 -10.64
CA MET A 5 43.25 32.22 -9.30
C MET A 5 42.06 33.07 -8.84
N LYS A 6 41.23 33.58 -9.77
CA LYS A 6 39.98 34.30 -9.42
C LYS A 6 38.70 33.77 -10.07
N THR A 7 38.79 32.72 -10.89
CA THR A 7 37.62 32.14 -11.60
C THR A 7 37.16 30.80 -11.02
N ALA A 8 37.89 30.20 -10.09
CA ALA A 8 37.53 28.89 -9.52
C ALA A 8 36.62 28.98 -8.28
N THR A 9 36.57 30.12 -7.59
CA THR A 9 35.89 30.22 -6.29
C THR A 9 34.39 30.56 -6.38
N MET A 10 33.90 30.99 -7.55
CA MET A 10 32.50 31.40 -7.72
C MET A 10 31.59 30.31 -8.30
N SER A 11 32.18 29.23 -8.84
CA SER A 11 31.43 28.07 -9.33
C SER A 11 31.11 27.05 -8.22
N ALA A 12 31.79 27.12 -7.08
CA ALA A 12 31.54 26.23 -5.94
C ALA A 12 30.36 26.67 -5.05
N LEU A 13 29.94 27.93 -5.10
CA LEU A 13 28.84 28.45 -4.27
C LEU A 13 27.44 28.25 -4.88
N LEU A 14 27.35 27.88 -6.16
CA LEU A 14 26.08 27.60 -6.85
C LEU A 14 25.69 26.11 -6.82
N LEU A 15 26.57 25.25 -6.32
CA LEU A 15 26.32 23.81 -6.15
C LEU A 15 25.79 23.46 -4.75
N SER A 16 25.84 24.40 -3.79
CA SER A 16 25.44 24.16 -2.39
C SER A 16 24.12 24.83 -1.99
N ALA A 17 23.43 25.52 -2.90
CA ALA A 17 22.16 26.17 -2.64
C ALA A 17 21.09 25.59 -3.58
N GLY A 18 20.28 24.67 -3.07
CA GLY A 18 19.04 24.25 -3.73
C GLY A 18 18.71 22.76 -3.74
N MET A 19 19.48 21.88 -3.08
CA MET A 19 19.04 20.51 -2.77
C MET A 19 18.53 20.43 -1.33
N ALA A 20 17.65 21.35 -0.97
CA ALA A 20 16.73 21.15 0.13
C ALA A 20 15.33 21.18 -0.49
N ALA A 21 15.05 20.22 -1.38
CA ALA A 21 13.68 19.82 -1.53
C ALA A 21 13.29 19.31 -0.14
N THR A 22 12.45 20.05 0.57
CA THR A 22 11.87 19.58 1.83
C THR A 22 10.85 18.50 1.50
N ALA A 23 11.28 17.43 0.84
CA ALA A 23 10.50 16.22 0.72
C ALA A 23 10.68 15.53 2.07
N GLN A 24 9.64 15.68 2.89
CA GLN A 24 9.65 15.28 4.28
C GLN A 24 9.79 13.76 4.39
N ALA A 25 10.31 13.31 5.53
CA ALA A 25 10.12 11.94 5.97
C ALA A 25 8.63 11.59 5.83
N HIS A 26 8.35 10.32 5.54
CA HIS A 26 7.01 9.83 5.33
C HIS A 26 6.76 8.61 6.22
N GLU A 27 5.80 8.74 7.13
CA GLU A 27 5.32 7.69 8.00
C GLU A 27 3.85 7.41 7.72
N THR A 28 3.51 6.13 7.57
CA THR A 28 2.12 5.72 7.45
C THR A 28 1.87 4.32 8.00
N SER A 29 0.68 4.12 8.56
CA SER A 29 0.26 2.83 9.12
C SER A 29 -1.23 2.57 8.96
N ALA A 30 -1.58 1.29 8.95
CA ALA A 30 -2.94 0.77 9.04
C ALA A 30 -3.02 -0.27 10.17
N ASP A 31 -3.77 0.05 11.22
CA ASP A 31 -4.14 -0.84 12.33
C ASP A 31 -5.61 -1.27 12.12
N PHE A 32 -5.87 -2.57 12.23
CA PHE A 32 -7.22 -3.12 12.17
C PHE A 32 -7.48 -4.09 13.31
N ARG A 33 -8.57 -3.84 14.04
CA ARG A 33 -9.09 -4.75 15.07
C ARG A 33 -10.42 -5.32 14.64
N LEU A 34 -10.48 -6.66 14.57
CA LEU A 34 -11.69 -7.38 14.25
C LEU A 34 -12.54 -7.56 15.52
N ASP A 35 -13.83 -7.26 15.42
CA ASP A 35 -14.78 -7.58 16.48
C ASP A 35 -14.97 -9.10 16.58
N PRO A 36 -15.37 -9.64 17.75
CA PRO A 36 -15.63 -11.06 17.90
C PRO A 36 -16.61 -11.59 16.84
N VAL A 37 -16.19 -12.58 16.07
CA VAL A 37 -17.05 -13.24 15.08
C VAL A 37 -17.97 -14.22 15.80
N VAL A 38 -19.24 -13.85 15.95
CA VAL A 38 -20.27 -14.69 16.58
C VAL A 38 -21.05 -15.45 15.52
N GLY A 39 -21.43 -16.70 15.83
CA GLY A 39 -22.38 -17.47 15.03
C GLY A 39 -21.77 -18.53 14.10
N LEU A 40 -20.45 -18.55 13.87
CA LEU A 40 -19.80 -19.68 13.20
C LEU A 40 -19.32 -20.70 14.22
N SER A 41 -19.70 -21.96 14.01
CA SER A 41 -19.19 -23.06 14.81
C SER A 41 -17.73 -23.37 14.47
N SER A 42 -17.04 -23.85 15.50
CA SER A 42 -15.62 -24.19 15.51
C SER A 42 -15.35 -25.69 15.34
N SER A 43 -16.39 -26.52 15.46
CA SER A 43 -16.30 -27.97 15.65
C SER A 43 -16.37 -28.81 14.37
N GLY A 44 -16.36 -28.19 13.18
CA GLY A 44 -16.51 -28.91 11.91
C GLY A 44 -17.87 -29.62 11.75
N SER A 45 -18.85 -29.19 12.55
CA SER A 45 -20.28 -29.40 12.33
C SER A 45 -21.02 -28.18 12.90
N PRO A 46 -22.14 -27.73 12.29
CA PRO A 46 -22.96 -26.66 12.85
C PRO A 46 -23.45 -27.01 14.26
N ALA A 47 -23.11 -26.17 15.24
CA ALA A 47 -23.63 -26.29 16.59
C ALA A 47 -25.06 -25.70 16.66
N PRO A 48 -25.94 -26.16 17.58
CA PRO A 48 -27.25 -25.53 17.77
C PRO A 48 -27.11 -24.02 17.99
N GLY A 49 -27.84 -23.23 17.18
CA GLY A 49 -27.78 -21.76 17.22
C GLY A 49 -26.66 -21.12 16.38
N SER A 50 -25.80 -21.89 15.72
CA SER A 50 -24.86 -21.37 14.73
C SER A 50 -25.55 -21.06 13.40
N VAL A 51 -25.03 -20.08 12.67
CA VAL A 51 -25.44 -19.72 11.29
C VAL A 51 -24.56 -20.41 10.25
N GLY A 52 -23.54 -21.16 10.68
CA GLY A 52 -22.54 -21.75 9.80
C GLY A 52 -21.36 -22.34 10.55
N GLU A 53 -20.30 -22.70 9.84
CA GLU A 53 -19.09 -23.28 10.43
C GLU A 53 -17.82 -22.90 9.67
N TRP A 54 -16.70 -22.80 10.39
CA TRP A 54 -15.40 -22.68 9.76
C TRP A 54 -14.96 -24.00 9.14
N LEU A 55 -14.47 -23.94 7.89
CA LEU A 55 -14.08 -25.12 7.11
C LEU A 55 -12.57 -25.32 7.05
N THR A 56 -11.81 -24.22 6.98
CA THR A 56 -10.34 -24.25 6.89
C THR A 56 -9.69 -23.63 8.14
N PRO A 57 -8.42 -23.99 8.43
CA PRO A 57 -7.58 -23.24 9.36
C PRO A 57 -7.35 -21.80 8.90
N ASN A 58 -6.83 -20.96 9.79
CA ASN A 58 -6.34 -19.63 9.44
C ASN A 58 -5.19 -19.74 8.41
N ALA A 59 -5.30 -19.05 7.29
CA ALA A 59 -4.20 -18.81 6.37
C ALA A 59 -3.82 -17.33 6.45
N TYR A 60 -2.53 -17.03 6.46
CA TYR A 60 -2.07 -15.64 6.39
C TYR A 60 -0.70 -15.55 5.73
N THR A 61 -0.44 -14.37 5.18
CA THR A 61 0.83 -13.98 4.58
C THR A 61 1.10 -12.53 4.95
N GLY A 62 2.27 -12.25 5.51
CA GLY A 62 2.78 -10.90 5.71
C GLY A 62 4.04 -10.69 4.90
N TYR A 63 4.27 -9.46 4.47
CA TYR A 63 5.51 -9.07 3.81
C TYR A 63 5.90 -7.64 4.18
N THR A 64 7.21 -7.42 4.12
CA THR A 64 7.84 -6.11 4.28
C THR A 64 8.91 -5.97 3.21
N THR A 65 8.91 -4.83 2.53
CA THR A 65 9.91 -4.49 1.52
C THR A 65 10.41 -3.08 1.77
N VAL A 66 11.72 -2.91 1.75
CA VAL A 66 12.38 -1.63 1.93
C VAL A 66 13.40 -1.42 0.81
N TYR A 67 13.29 -0.29 0.12
CA TYR A 67 14.25 0.20 -0.85
C TYR A 67 14.96 1.41 -0.27
N TYR A 68 16.27 1.31 -0.16
CA TYR A 68 17.11 2.40 0.29
C TYR A 68 18.03 2.85 -0.84
N THR A 69 18.10 4.16 -1.08
CA THR A 69 19.04 4.76 -2.04
C THR A 69 20.03 5.65 -1.27
N TRP A 70 21.32 5.43 -1.49
CA TRP A 70 22.36 6.29 -0.92
C TRP A 70 22.54 7.57 -1.72
N ALA A 71 23.20 8.57 -1.14
CA ALA A 71 23.50 9.85 -1.80
C ALA A 71 24.37 9.70 -3.08
N ASP A 72 25.12 8.61 -3.21
CA ASP A 72 25.90 8.29 -4.42
C ASP A 72 25.06 7.63 -5.54
N GLY A 73 23.77 7.40 -5.29
CA GLY A 73 22.82 6.77 -6.21
C GLY A 73 22.83 5.23 -6.19
N SER A 74 23.67 4.60 -5.35
CA SER A 74 23.58 3.16 -5.13
C SER A 74 22.27 2.80 -4.45
N LYS A 75 21.80 1.56 -4.65
CA LYS A 75 20.49 1.10 -4.18
C LYS A 75 20.60 -0.25 -3.48
N SER A 76 19.78 -0.45 -2.45
CA SER A 76 19.60 -1.72 -1.79
C SER A 76 18.10 -2.01 -1.65
N THR A 77 17.77 -3.30 -1.79
CA THR A 77 16.43 -3.81 -1.58
C THR A 77 16.50 -4.91 -0.54
N ASN A 78 15.73 -4.78 0.52
CA ASN A 78 15.51 -5.84 1.49
C ASN A 78 14.04 -6.23 1.43
N GLN A 79 13.79 -7.54 1.33
CA GLN A 79 12.45 -8.11 1.36
C GLN A 79 12.42 -9.30 2.33
N ASP A 80 11.35 -9.41 3.09
CA ASP A 80 11.10 -10.52 3.99
C ASP A 80 9.59 -10.80 4.07
N SER A 81 9.24 -12.02 4.43
CA SER A 81 7.86 -12.47 4.48
C SER A 81 7.67 -13.62 5.46
N TYR A 82 6.47 -13.71 6.02
CA TYR A 82 6.04 -14.87 6.78
C TYR A 82 4.71 -15.38 6.25
N THR A 83 4.45 -16.66 6.49
CA THR A 83 3.18 -17.29 6.14
C THR A 83 2.70 -18.17 7.28
N ALA A 84 1.48 -18.68 7.17
CA ALA A 84 0.99 -19.72 8.06
C ALA A 84 1.69 -21.10 7.85
N ALA A 85 2.60 -21.24 6.88
CA ALA A 85 3.31 -22.50 6.64
C ALA A 85 4.19 -22.91 7.83
N GLY A 86 4.24 -24.22 8.11
CA GLY A 86 5.03 -24.77 9.22
C GLY A 86 4.40 -24.56 10.60
N LEU A 87 3.26 -23.89 10.71
CA LEU A 87 2.45 -23.91 11.92
C LEU A 87 1.66 -25.21 12.01
N PRO A 88 1.36 -25.68 13.24
CA PRO A 88 0.30 -26.66 13.41
C PRO A 88 -0.93 -26.17 12.65
N LEU A 89 -1.61 -27.07 11.95
CA LEU A 89 -2.93 -26.78 11.39
C LEU A 89 -3.80 -26.36 12.57
N ALA A 90 -3.90 -25.04 12.80
CA ALA A 90 -4.64 -24.50 13.92
C ALA A 90 -6.05 -25.08 13.81
N THR A 91 -6.60 -25.51 14.95
CA THR A 91 -7.92 -26.12 14.96
C THR A 91 -8.91 -25.19 14.28
N ARG A 92 -9.94 -25.75 13.64
CA ARG A 92 -11.09 -24.98 13.13
C ARG A 92 -11.78 -24.13 14.22
N SER A 93 -11.34 -24.27 15.47
CA SER A 93 -11.81 -23.57 16.66
C SER A 93 -11.01 -22.35 17.10
N GLY A 94 -10.01 -21.90 16.33
CA GLY A 94 -9.24 -20.70 16.69
C GLY A 94 -9.97 -19.39 16.34
N ASP A 95 -9.67 -18.36 17.13
CA ASP A 95 -9.99 -16.97 16.79
C ASP A 95 -9.45 -16.61 15.40
N PRO A 96 -10.11 -15.69 14.68
CA PRO A 96 -9.58 -15.13 13.44
C PRO A 96 -8.12 -14.66 13.61
N PHE A 97 -7.38 -14.67 12.51
CA PHE A 97 -5.97 -14.22 12.38
C PHE A 97 -4.90 -15.17 12.93
N GLY A 98 -5.25 -16.06 13.87
CA GLY A 98 -4.32 -17.08 14.35
C GLY A 98 -3.22 -16.54 15.28
N PRO A 99 -2.14 -17.31 15.53
CA PRO A 99 -1.12 -16.91 16.49
C PRO A 99 -0.32 -15.71 16.00
N ARG A 100 0.25 -14.95 16.95
CA ARG A 100 1.10 -13.79 16.67
C ARG A 100 2.25 -14.13 15.73
N ARG A 101 2.39 -13.34 14.67
CA ARG A 101 3.53 -13.26 13.77
C ARG A 101 3.81 -11.80 13.47
N ASP A 102 5.05 -11.41 13.69
CA ASP A 102 5.57 -10.10 13.34
C ASP A 102 6.76 -10.25 12.41
N GLN A 103 6.91 -9.26 11.55
CA GLN A 103 8.09 -9.03 10.77
C GLN A 103 8.42 -7.55 10.87
N THR A 104 9.65 -7.28 11.30
CA THR A 104 10.19 -5.93 11.36
C THR A 104 11.43 -5.87 10.49
N MET A 105 11.43 -4.96 9.54
CA MET A 105 12.63 -4.48 8.88
C MET A 105 13.10 -3.22 9.60
N PRO A 106 14.10 -3.33 10.48
CA PRO A 106 14.61 -2.16 11.17
C PRO A 106 15.28 -1.21 10.18
N ALA A 107 15.27 0.07 10.51
CA ALA A 107 16.09 1.05 9.82
C ALA A 107 17.59 0.67 9.96
N LEU A 108 18.31 0.61 8.83
CA LEU A 108 19.74 0.25 8.82
C LEU A 108 20.64 1.36 9.41
N ALA A 109 20.14 2.59 9.40
CA ALA A 109 20.73 3.77 10.03
C ALA A 109 19.58 4.69 10.50
N ALA A 110 19.92 5.77 11.22
CA ALA A 110 18.93 6.74 11.71
C ALA A 110 18.10 7.36 10.57
N ASP A 111 18.67 7.43 9.37
CA ASP A 111 18.08 8.10 8.21
C ASP A 111 17.64 7.09 7.13
N SER A 112 17.26 5.87 7.56
CA SER A 112 16.87 4.78 6.66
C SER A 112 15.40 4.39 6.82
N PRO A 113 14.74 3.97 5.73
CA PRO A 113 13.38 3.49 5.75
C PRO A 113 13.24 2.22 6.61
N SER A 114 12.05 2.02 7.15
CA SER A 114 11.68 0.82 7.91
C SER A 114 10.30 0.31 7.50
N ALA A 115 10.03 -0.97 7.77
CA ALA A 115 8.74 -1.60 7.48
C ALA A 115 8.39 -2.59 8.58
N HIS A 116 7.11 -2.65 8.94
CA HIS A 116 6.59 -3.53 9.98
C HIS A 116 5.25 -4.13 9.53
N SER A 117 5.12 -5.45 9.67
CA SER A 117 3.84 -6.15 9.52
C SER A 117 3.62 -7.08 10.71
N LEU A 118 2.37 -7.12 11.19
CA LEU A 118 1.97 -7.92 12.34
C LEU A 118 0.58 -8.50 12.11
N VAL A 119 0.42 -9.76 12.46
CA VAL A 119 -0.87 -10.41 12.65
C VAL A 119 -0.88 -11.11 13.99
N GLU A 120 -1.94 -10.93 14.76
CA GLU A 120 -2.17 -11.61 16.03
C GLU A 120 -3.68 -11.79 16.26
N PRO A 121 -4.14 -12.54 17.27
CA PRO A 121 -5.56 -12.78 17.46
C PRO A 121 -6.37 -11.48 17.49
N GLY A 122 -7.29 -11.32 16.54
CA GLY A 122 -8.16 -10.14 16.42
C GLY A 122 -7.49 -8.82 15.99
N HIS A 123 -6.19 -8.80 15.71
CA HIS A 123 -5.46 -7.58 15.32
C HIS A 123 -4.51 -7.79 14.14
N MET A 124 -4.48 -6.82 13.22
CA MET A 124 -3.51 -6.70 12.14
C MET A 124 -2.93 -5.30 12.09
N LEU A 125 -1.65 -5.21 11.77
CA LEU A 125 -0.96 -3.93 11.61
C LEU A 125 0.01 -4.00 10.44
N ALA A 126 0.03 -2.93 9.64
CA ALA A 126 1.10 -2.63 8.69
C ALA A 126 1.56 -1.20 8.94
N GLY A 127 2.87 -0.97 8.96
CA GLY A 127 3.45 0.35 9.17
C GLY A 127 4.77 0.47 8.43
N VAL A 128 5.06 1.68 7.95
CA VAL A 128 6.27 1.98 7.19
C VAL A 128 6.77 3.38 7.53
N THR A 129 8.08 3.54 7.49
CA THR A 129 8.74 4.85 7.52
C THR A 129 9.66 4.99 6.32
N ARG A 130 9.85 6.23 5.88
CA ARG A 130 10.73 6.60 4.79
C ARG A 130 11.36 7.95 5.09
N GLU A 131 12.67 7.98 5.26
CA GLU A 131 13.37 9.22 5.63
C GLU A 131 13.72 10.08 4.41
N HIS A 132 14.09 9.45 3.27
CA HIS A 132 14.45 10.17 2.06
C HIS A 132 13.45 10.02 0.92
N PRO A 133 13.36 11.01 0.01
CA PRO A 133 12.38 10.99 -1.09
C PRO A 133 12.61 9.87 -2.09
N TRP A 134 13.86 9.41 -2.19
CA TRP A 134 14.30 8.36 -3.10
C TRP A 134 14.20 6.94 -2.51
N ASP A 135 13.77 6.84 -1.26
CA ASP A 135 13.49 5.57 -0.61
C ASP A 135 12.06 5.12 -0.90
N GLU A 136 11.79 3.84 -0.71
CA GLU A 136 10.44 3.29 -0.79
C GLU A 136 10.29 2.23 0.31
N SER A 137 9.13 2.19 0.95
CA SER A 137 8.84 1.17 1.96
C SER A 137 7.41 0.67 1.80
N ASN A 138 7.21 -0.63 1.95
CA ASN A 138 5.91 -1.28 1.83
C ASN A 138 5.79 -2.37 2.90
N ALA A 139 4.65 -2.38 3.58
CA ALA A 139 4.28 -3.47 4.47
C ALA A 139 2.83 -3.87 4.22
N SER A 140 2.56 -5.17 4.28
CA SER A 140 1.19 -5.65 4.26
C SER A 140 1.06 -6.99 4.96
N VAL A 141 -0.15 -7.25 5.43
CA VAL A 141 -0.54 -8.57 5.91
C VAL A 141 -1.94 -8.90 5.46
N THR A 142 -2.13 -10.14 5.02
CA THR A 142 -3.42 -10.68 4.59
C THR A 142 -3.71 -11.94 5.39
N TRP A 143 -4.94 -12.09 5.84
CA TRP A 143 -5.50 -13.33 6.35
C TRP A 143 -6.62 -13.80 5.43
N GLU A 144 -6.82 -15.11 5.37
CA GLU A 144 -7.92 -15.73 4.66
C GLU A 144 -8.42 -16.97 5.41
N ARG A 145 -9.74 -17.17 5.38
CA ARG A 145 -10.38 -18.38 5.91
C ARG A 145 -11.69 -18.68 5.20
N THR A 146 -12.00 -19.97 5.08
CA THR A 146 -13.22 -20.46 4.44
C THR A 146 -14.21 -20.93 5.48
N PHE A 147 -15.49 -20.62 5.26
CA PHE A 147 -16.62 -21.04 6.10
C PHE A 147 -17.82 -21.44 5.23
N SER A 148 -18.78 -22.11 5.86
CA SER A 148 -20.11 -22.31 5.29
C SER A 148 -21.15 -21.46 6.02
N LEU A 149 -22.25 -21.16 5.35
CA LEU A 149 -23.45 -20.53 5.92
C LEU A 149 -24.67 -21.40 5.64
N LEU A 150 -25.47 -21.60 6.68
CA LEU A 150 -26.72 -22.35 6.62
C LEU A 150 -27.75 -21.61 5.73
N PRO A 151 -28.72 -22.34 5.15
CA PRO A 151 -29.80 -21.75 4.37
C PRO A 151 -30.52 -20.61 5.09
N ASN A 152 -30.83 -19.53 4.37
CA ASN A 152 -31.61 -18.39 4.88
C ASN A 152 -31.00 -17.72 6.13
N THR A 153 -29.68 -17.73 6.26
CA THR A 153 -28.94 -17.07 7.36
C THR A 153 -28.01 -15.97 6.84
N SER A 154 -27.47 -15.18 7.75
CA SER A 154 -26.45 -14.18 7.46
C SER A 154 -25.37 -14.16 8.53
N ILE A 155 -24.23 -13.59 8.18
CA ILE A 155 -23.15 -13.30 9.12
C ILE A 155 -22.56 -11.93 8.83
N THR A 156 -22.15 -11.23 9.89
CA THR A 156 -21.46 -9.94 9.79
C THR A 156 -20.05 -10.06 10.33
N PHE A 157 -19.09 -9.55 9.56
CA PHE A 157 -17.73 -9.31 10.00
C PHE A 157 -17.56 -7.82 10.18
N SER A 158 -17.20 -7.39 11.39
CA SER A 158 -17.00 -5.99 11.71
C SER A 158 -15.69 -5.77 12.44
N GLY A 159 -15.24 -4.52 12.45
CA GLY A 159 -14.05 -4.13 13.17
C GLY A 159 -13.79 -2.64 13.07
N THR A 160 -12.70 -2.21 13.69
CA THR A 160 -12.26 -0.81 13.70
C THR A 160 -10.91 -0.66 13.04
N ALA A 161 -10.84 0.28 12.11
CA ALA A 161 -9.68 0.64 11.30
C ALA A 161 -9.10 1.98 11.76
N THR A 162 -7.82 2.02 12.10
CA THR A 162 -7.08 3.27 12.31
C THR A 162 -6.05 3.41 11.21
N LEU A 163 -6.16 4.51 10.45
CA LEU A 163 -5.28 4.86 9.35
C LEU A 163 -4.54 6.13 9.72
N ASP A 164 -3.23 6.01 9.95
CA ASP A 164 -2.37 7.12 10.33
C ASP A 164 -1.42 7.47 9.18
N ALA A 165 -1.20 8.76 9.02
CA ALA A 165 -0.27 9.33 8.08
C ALA A 165 0.22 10.66 8.64
N ASP A 166 1.49 10.96 8.40
CA ASP A 166 2.09 12.27 8.70
C ASP A 166 1.66 13.38 7.71
N GLN A 167 1.16 12.99 6.55
CA GLN A 167 0.61 13.88 5.52
C GLN A 167 -0.91 13.95 5.58
N ALA A 168 -1.45 15.09 5.15
CA ALA A 168 -2.89 15.26 5.00
C ALA A 168 -3.44 14.26 3.98
N THR A 169 -4.39 13.44 4.40
CA THR A 169 -5.00 12.40 3.58
C THR A 169 -6.51 12.49 3.64
N THR A 170 -7.17 12.03 2.59
CA THR A 170 -8.62 11.83 2.57
C THR A 170 -8.92 10.36 2.77
N LYS A 171 -9.71 10.04 3.79
CA LYS A 171 -10.21 8.68 4.04
C LYS A 171 -11.40 8.42 3.12
N LYS A 172 -11.42 7.25 2.47
CA LYS A 172 -12.46 6.85 1.54
C LYS A 172 -12.85 5.40 1.73
N THR A 173 -14.16 5.16 1.81
CA THR A 173 -14.73 3.82 1.71
C THR A 173 -15.21 3.56 0.28
N THR A 174 -14.95 2.35 -0.21
CA THR A 174 -15.55 1.84 -1.46
C THR A 174 -16.07 0.43 -1.24
N PHE A 175 -17.23 0.12 -1.81
CA PHE A 175 -17.73 -1.23 -1.92
C PHE A 175 -18.00 -1.60 -3.39
N GLU A 176 -17.57 -2.78 -3.79
CA GLU A 176 -17.84 -3.34 -5.12
C GLU A 176 -18.26 -4.81 -5.00
N ALA A 177 -19.40 -5.17 -5.60
CA ALA A 177 -19.82 -6.55 -5.79
C ALA A 177 -19.64 -6.97 -7.26
N LYS A 178 -19.11 -8.17 -7.48
CA LYS A 178 -18.96 -8.80 -8.81
C LYS A 178 -19.68 -10.14 -8.86
N PRO A 179 -20.98 -10.12 -9.19
CA PRO A 179 -21.74 -11.33 -9.43
C PRO A 179 -21.20 -12.13 -10.61
N ASN A 180 -21.37 -13.45 -10.55
CA ASN A 180 -21.03 -14.41 -11.60
C ASN A 180 -19.58 -14.27 -12.09
N LEU A 181 -18.66 -14.08 -11.13
CA LEU A 181 -17.27 -13.69 -11.40
C LEU A 181 -16.56 -14.70 -12.32
N ASN A 182 -16.61 -15.99 -11.98
CA ASN A 182 -16.00 -17.07 -12.75
C ASN A 182 -16.57 -18.44 -12.29
N PRO A 183 -16.15 -19.57 -12.90
CA PRO A 183 -16.64 -20.89 -12.50
C PRO A 183 -16.35 -21.28 -11.04
N GLN A 184 -15.37 -20.67 -10.38
CA GLN A 184 -15.00 -20.95 -8.99
C GLN A 184 -15.79 -20.10 -8.00
N TYR A 185 -16.15 -18.87 -8.35
CA TYR A 185 -16.81 -17.91 -7.47
C TYR A 185 -18.09 -17.40 -8.10
N ALA A 186 -19.21 -17.71 -7.44
CA ALA A 186 -20.53 -17.22 -7.80
C ALA A 186 -20.64 -15.71 -7.61
N ASN A 187 -19.92 -15.15 -6.63
CA ASN A 187 -19.91 -13.71 -6.37
C ASN A 187 -18.66 -13.29 -5.59
N ARG A 188 -18.32 -11.99 -5.65
CA ARG A 188 -17.26 -11.39 -4.83
C ARG A 188 -17.65 -9.99 -4.37
N GLY A 189 -17.69 -9.77 -3.06
CA GLY A 189 -17.81 -8.45 -2.44
C GLY A 189 -16.45 -7.96 -1.95
N VAL A 190 -16.12 -6.70 -2.25
CA VAL A 190 -14.89 -6.04 -1.79
C VAL A 190 -15.27 -4.73 -1.10
N LEU A 191 -15.12 -4.69 0.23
CA LEU A 191 -15.17 -3.46 1.02
C LEU A 191 -13.74 -2.99 1.25
N SER A 192 -13.42 -1.74 0.93
CA SER A 192 -12.12 -1.14 1.19
C SER A 192 -12.28 0.19 1.91
N PHE A 193 -11.44 0.42 2.92
CA PHE A 193 -11.29 1.69 3.62
C PHE A 193 -9.83 2.10 3.51
N ARG A 194 -9.57 3.22 2.84
CA ARG A 194 -8.20 3.63 2.49
C ARG A 194 -8.00 5.11 2.79
N SER A 195 -6.78 5.49 3.09
CA SER A 195 -6.38 6.90 3.02
C SER A 195 -5.64 7.14 1.71
N SER A 196 -5.97 8.24 1.05
CA SER A 196 -5.33 8.67 -0.19
C SER A 196 -4.78 10.08 -0.05
N LEU A 197 -3.67 10.34 -0.74
CA LEU A 197 -3.13 11.67 -0.97
C LEU A 197 -4.03 12.46 -1.95
N GLU A 198 -3.78 13.76 -2.10
CA GLU A 198 -4.57 14.64 -3.00
C GLU A 198 -4.56 14.17 -4.47
N ASP A 199 -3.50 13.50 -4.91
CA ASP A 199 -3.39 12.93 -6.25
C ASP A 199 -4.20 11.63 -6.44
N GLY A 200 -4.85 11.15 -5.39
CA GLY A 200 -5.68 9.95 -5.36
C GLY A 200 -4.91 8.67 -5.01
N TRP A 201 -3.58 8.72 -4.86
CA TRP A 201 -2.78 7.54 -4.51
C TRP A 201 -3.09 7.07 -3.09
N SER A 202 -3.49 5.79 -2.93
CA SER A 202 -3.72 5.21 -1.61
C SER A 202 -2.41 4.80 -0.96
N ILE A 203 -2.13 5.32 0.23
CA ILE A 203 -0.89 5.06 0.96
C ILE A 203 -1.06 4.03 2.07
N ASN A 204 -2.27 3.86 2.59
CA ASN A 204 -2.58 2.80 3.54
C ASN A 204 -4.06 2.40 3.42
N GLY A 205 -4.41 1.27 4.01
CA GLY A 205 -5.80 0.87 4.05
C GLY A 205 -6.04 -0.56 4.47
N ILE A 206 -7.33 -0.86 4.59
CA ILE A 206 -7.87 -2.16 4.97
C ILE A 206 -8.88 -2.60 3.92
N SER A 207 -8.97 -3.91 3.67
CA SER A 207 -9.96 -4.48 2.77
C SER A 207 -10.54 -5.78 3.31
N PHE A 208 -11.86 -5.92 3.17
CA PHE A 208 -12.58 -7.18 3.31
C PHE A 208 -12.92 -7.68 1.91
N ILE A 209 -12.55 -8.91 1.61
CA ILE A 209 -12.85 -9.58 0.35
C ILE A 209 -13.61 -10.85 0.68
N ALA A 210 -14.92 -10.84 0.44
CA ALA A 210 -15.78 -12.01 0.56
C ALA A 210 -15.98 -12.64 -0.82
N ARG A 211 -15.71 -13.94 -0.94
CA ARG A 211 -15.86 -14.70 -2.19
C ARG A 211 -16.84 -15.85 -1.97
N ILE A 212 -18.04 -15.74 -2.54
CA ILE A 212 -19.03 -16.80 -2.51
C ILE A 212 -18.61 -17.86 -3.52
N MET A 213 -18.36 -19.07 -3.05
CA MET A 213 -17.80 -20.14 -3.85
C MET A 213 -18.91 -20.86 -4.61
N ASN A 214 -18.61 -21.28 -5.84
CA ASN A 214 -19.50 -22.03 -6.69
C ASN A 214 -19.15 -23.53 -6.72
N PHE A 215 -18.47 -24.01 -5.68
CA PHE A 215 -18.08 -25.40 -5.45
C PHE A 215 -17.96 -25.64 -3.95
N ASP A 216 -18.01 -26.90 -3.51
CA ASP A 216 -17.72 -27.27 -2.12
C ASP A 216 -16.19 -27.31 -1.92
N PRO A 217 -15.61 -26.42 -1.08
CA PRO A 217 -14.16 -26.36 -0.85
C PRO A 217 -13.59 -27.59 -0.15
N ARG A 218 -14.44 -28.49 0.35
CA ARG A 218 -14.03 -29.77 0.97
C ARG A 218 -13.82 -30.87 -0.06
N LEU A 219 -14.31 -30.68 -1.28
CA LEU A 219 -14.15 -31.63 -2.37
C LEU A 219 -12.88 -31.36 -3.18
N PRO A 220 -12.34 -32.36 -3.92
CA PRO A 220 -11.15 -32.19 -4.74
C PRO A 220 -11.28 -31.06 -5.78
N ALA A 221 -10.15 -30.48 -6.17
CA ALA A 221 -10.09 -29.51 -7.25
C ALA A 221 -10.68 -30.10 -8.55
N GLY A 222 -11.53 -29.33 -9.23
CA GLY A 222 -12.26 -29.78 -10.42
C GLY A 222 -13.62 -30.41 -10.13
N SER A 223 -14.10 -30.38 -8.89
CA SER A 223 -15.46 -30.79 -8.55
C SER A 223 -16.52 -29.99 -9.33
N PRO A 224 -17.68 -30.61 -9.66
CA PRO A 224 -18.75 -29.93 -10.39
C PRO A 224 -19.17 -28.62 -9.71
N SER A 225 -19.49 -27.64 -10.53
CA SER A 225 -20.06 -26.38 -10.08
C SER A 225 -21.40 -26.61 -9.38
N LEU A 226 -21.66 -25.85 -8.31
CA LEU A 226 -22.96 -25.81 -7.62
C LEU A 226 -24.01 -25.03 -8.41
N GLY A 227 -23.65 -24.37 -9.51
CA GLY A 227 -24.59 -23.58 -10.32
C GLY A 227 -25.17 -22.37 -9.59
N ARG A 228 -24.52 -21.89 -8.53
CA ARG A 228 -24.99 -20.75 -7.74
C ARG A 228 -24.85 -19.46 -8.56
N VAL A 229 -25.93 -18.69 -8.61
CA VAL A 229 -25.96 -17.37 -9.26
C VAL A 229 -25.75 -16.31 -8.18
N GLY A 230 -24.74 -15.46 -8.36
CA GLY A 230 -24.49 -14.35 -7.43
C GLY A 230 -25.45 -13.19 -7.64
N SER A 231 -25.74 -12.43 -6.58
CA SER A 231 -26.45 -11.15 -6.61
C SER A 231 -25.72 -10.08 -5.81
N VAL A 232 -25.86 -8.81 -6.19
CA VAL A 232 -25.36 -7.70 -5.35
C VAL A 232 -25.98 -7.74 -3.96
N ASP A 233 -27.21 -8.26 -3.84
CA ASP A 233 -27.93 -8.40 -2.57
C ASP A 233 -27.33 -9.46 -1.65
N ASP A 234 -26.37 -10.28 -2.11
CA ASP A 234 -25.65 -11.23 -1.25
C ASP A 234 -24.80 -10.52 -0.18
N PHE A 235 -24.64 -9.20 -0.29
CA PHE A 235 -23.82 -8.38 0.61
C PHE A 235 -24.55 -7.13 1.10
N ALA A 236 -24.30 -6.77 2.36
CA ALA A 236 -24.51 -5.42 2.88
C ALA A 236 -23.24 -4.95 3.56
N TYR A 237 -23.02 -3.64 3.62
CA TYR A 237 -21.84 -3.08 4.28
C TYR A 237 -22.18 -1.78 5.00
N SER A 238 -21.37 -1.43 5.99
CA SER A 238 -21.39 -0.13 6.64
C SER A 238 -19.97 0.36 6.84
N SER A 239 -19.81 1.68 6.82
CA SER A 239 -18.57 2.35 7.22
C SER A 239 -18.86 3.73 7.77
N ASP A 240 -18.05 4.20 8.70
CA ASP A 240 -18.03 5.60 9.12
C ASP A 240 -16.63 6.22 9.07
N GLU A 241 -16.57 7.51 9.38
CA GLU A 241 -15.35 8.31 9.36
C GLU A 241 -14.36 7.93 10.48
N GLN A 242 -14.88 7.32 11.55
CA GLN A 242 -14.08 6.80 12.68
C GLN A 242 -13.39 5.48 12.32
N GLY A 243 -13.72 4.90 11.16
CA GLY A 243 -13.12 3.66 10.69
C GLY A 243 -13.81 2.41 11.23
N HIS A 244 -15.05 2.51 11.74
CA HIS A 244 -15.86 1.33 11.99
C HIS A 244 -16.32 0.75 10.65
N LEU A 245 -16.01 -0.50 10.39
CA LEU A 245 -16.30 -1.19 9.13
C LEU A 245 -17.11 -2.43 9.41
N SER A 246 -18.10 -2.72 8.58
CA SER A 246 -18.79 -4.01 8.60
C SER A 246 -19.14 -4.51 7.21
N LEU A 247 -19.05 -5.82 7.03
CA LEU A 247 -19.48 -6.55 5.83
C LEU A 247 -20.36 -7.72 6.26
N THR A 248 -21.62 -7.68 5.86
CA THR A 248 -22.60 -8.75 6.06
C THR A 248 -22.74 -9.55 4.78
N LEU A 249 -22.74 -10.88 4.92
CA LEU A 249 -23.01 -11.82 3.84
C LEU A 249 -24.35 -12.51 4.10
N PHE A 250 -25.16 -12.66 3.06
CA PHE A 250 -26.46 -13.31 3.12
C PHE A 250 -26.47 -14.61 2.33
N ASN A 251 -27.00 -15.66 2.92
CA ASN A 251 -27.38 -16.87 2.21
C ASN A 251 -28.89 -16.86 1.95
N HIS A 252 -29.32 -16.30 0.83
CA HIS A 252 -30.74 -16.27 0.44
C HIS A 252 -31.26 -17.58 -0.16
N SER A 253 -30.44 -18.64 -0.24
CA SER A 253 -30.84 -19.91 -0.84
C SER A 253 -31.28 -20.93 0.22
N ASN A 254 -31.96 -21.96 -0.25
CA ASN A 254 -32.33 -23.14 0.55
C ASN A 254 -31.19 -24.17 0.67
N GLU A 255 -29.98 -23.80 0.27
CA GLU A 255 -28.81 -24.66 0.22
C GLU A 255 -27.67 -24.08 1.04
N LEU A 256 -26.74 -24.93 1.46
CA LEU A 256 -25.53 -24.49 2.14
C LEU A 256 -24.70 -23.59 1.21
N MET A 257 -24.25 -22.44 1.70
CA MET A 257 -23.36 -21.54 0.97
C MET A 257 -21.94 -21.69 1.46
N PHE A 258 -20.96 -21.72 0.56
CA PHE A 258 -19.54 -21.72 0.91
C PHE A 258 -18.91 -20.37 0.59
N THR A 259 -18.04 -19.87 1.46
CA THR A 259 -17.43 -18.56 1.29
C THR A 259 -16.00 -18.54 1.80
N SER A 260 -15.11 -17.90 1.05
CA SER A 260 -13.78 -17.46 1.53
C SER A 260 -13.86 -15.99 1.93
N LEU A 261 -13.44 -15.67 3.15
CA LEU A 261 -13.23 -14.29 3.62
C LEU A 261 -11.74 -14.04 3.69
N SER A 262 -11.30 -12.97 3.05
CA SER A 262 -9.96 -12.43 3.19
C SER A 262 -10.01 -11.01 3.77
N ILE A 263 -9.14 -10.75 4.74
CA ILE A 263 -8.95 -9.42 5.32
C ILE A 263 -7.48 -9.06 5.13
N GLY A 264 -7.22 -7.90 4.54
CA GLY A 264 -5.87 -7.42 4.31
C GLY A 264 -5.68 -5.98 4.77
N VAL A 265 -4.53 -5.70 5.35
CA VAL A 265 -4.05 -4.35 5.69
C VAL A 265 -2.74 -4.06 4.96
N PHE A 266 -2.54 -2.80 4.59
CA PHE A 266 -1.32 -2.38 3.92
C PHE A 266 -0.94 -0.95 4.29
N ALA A 267 0.35 -0.65 4.16
CA ALA A 267 0.95 0.66 4.32
C ALA A 267 2.11 0.80 3.32
N VAL A 268 2.20 1.96 2.66
CA VAL A 268 3.16 2.24 1.58
C VAL A 268 3.67 3.66 1.75
N ALA A 269 4.99 3.80 1.76
CA ALA A 269 5.67 5.06 1.64
C ALA A 269 6.40 5.07 0.29
N PRO A 270 5.82 5.69 -0.76
CA PRO A 270 6.35 5.58 -2.12
C PRO A 270 7.59 6.44 -2.34
N PHE A 271 8.34 6.08 -3.39
CA PHE A 271 9.33 6.96 -4.00
C PHE A 271 8.65 8.25 -4.49
N ILE A 272 9.19 9.41 -4.12
CA ILE A 272 8.76 10.71 -4.63
C ILE A 272 9.89 11.29 -5.47
N SER A 273 9.64 11.44 -6.78
CA SER A 273 10.59 12.06 -7.68
C SER A 273 10.87 13.51 -7.24
N PRO A 274 12.13 13.95 -7.14
CA PRO A 274 12.44 15.34 -6.82
C PRO A 274 12.01 16.23 -8.00
N ILE A 275 10.84 16.85 -7.87
CA ILE A 275 10.42 17.91 -8.78
C ILE A 275 11.18 19.18 -8.35
N PRO A 276 11.92 19.86 -9.26
CA PRO A 276 12.61 21.08 -8.89
C PRO A 276 11.60 22.13 -8.41
N GLU A 277 11.84 22.71 -7.25
CA GLU A 277 11.00 23.81 -6.74
C GLU A 277 11.05 25.02 -7.69
N PRO A 278 10.04 25.92 -7.68
CA PRO A 278 10.05 27.13 -8.50
C PRO A 278 11.31 27.99 -8.36
N ALA A 279 11.95 27.96 -7.18
CA ALA A 279 13.22 28.62 -6.93
C ALA A 279 14.39 27.96 -7.69
N ALA A 280 14.41 26.63 -7.76
CA ALA A 280 15.39 25.87 -8.56
C ALA A 280 15.20 26.14 -10.06
N TRP A 281 13.94 26.19 -10.54
CA TRP A 281 13.64 26.63 -11.91
C TRP A 281 14.12 28.05 -12.19
N SER A 282 13.88 28.97 -11.25
CA SER A 282 14.30 30.37 -11.36
C SER A 282 15.83 30.50 -11.38
N ALA A 283 16.53 29.74 -10.54
CA ALA A 283 17.99 29.69 -10.52
C ALA A 283 18.57 29.08 -11.81
N MET A 284 17.94 28.03 -12.35
CA MET A 284 18.31 27.47 -13.65
C MET A 284 18.08 28.46 -14.79
N LEU A 285 16.94 29.15 -14.82
CA LEU A 285 16.64 30.18 -15.80
C LEU A 285 17.61 31.37 -15.70
N LEU A 286 17.94 31.81 -14.50
CA LEU A 286 18.95 32.85 -14.26
C LEU A 286 20.34 32.40 -14.72
N GLY A 287 20.73 31.17 -14.41
CA GLY A 287 22.00 30.58 -14.86
C GLY A 287 22.10 30.50 -16.38
N LEU A 288 21.05 30.04 -17.06
CA LEU A 288 20.95 30.02 -18.52
C LEU A 288 20.98 31.44 -19.11
N GLY A 289 20.30 32.40 -18.47
CA GLY A 289 20.32 33.81 -18.87
C GLY A 289 21.71 34.43 -18.80
N VAL A 290 22.47 34.17 -17.74
CA VAL A 290 23.85 34.63 -17.57
C VAL A 290 24.78 34.00 -18.61
N LEU A 291 24.63 32.70 -18.89
CA LEU A 291 25.40 32.01 -19.93
C LEU A 291 25.11 32.57 -21.33
N GLY A 292 23.83 32.82 -21.65
CA GLY A 292 23.40 33.46 -22.89
C GLY A 292 23.98 34.86 -23.06
N TRP A 293 23.95 35.68 -21.99
CA TRP A 293 24.52 37.03 -22.02
C TRP A 293 26.03 37.02 -22.25
N ARG A 294 26.77 36.12 -21.57
CA ARG A 294 28.21 35.99 -21.78
C ARG A 294 28.58 35.57 -23.21
N ARG A 295 27.83 34.63 -23.80
CA ARG A 295 28.04 34.24 -25.22
C ARG A 295 27.80 35.41 -26.17
N ARG A 296 26.78 36.23 -25.92
CA ARG A 296 26.49 37.43 -26.73
C ARG A 296 27.57 38.52 -26.57
N ALA A 297 28.07 38.73 -25.36
CA ALA A 297 29.16 39.68 -25.10
C ALA A 297 30.48 39.24 -25.75
N SER A 298 30.82 37.96 -25.69
CA SER A 298 32.00 37.42 -26.37
C SER A 298 31.87 37.45 -27.90
N ALA A 299 30.69 37.18 -28.46
CA ALA A 299 30.44 37.30 -29.89
C ALA A 299 30.51 38.76 -30.39
N ALA A 300 30.00 39.71 -29.60
CA ALA A 300 30.12 41.14 -29.89
C ALA A 300 31.58 41.63 -29.83
N ALA A 301 32.37 41.14 -28.87
CA ALA A 301 33.80 41.44 -28.78
C ALA A 301 34.60 40.82 -29.94
N HIS A 302 34.22 39.62 -30.41
CA HIS A 302 34.87 38.97 -31.54
C HIS A 302 34.58 39.70 -32.86
N ASN A 303 33.32 40.12 -33.10
CA ASN A 303 32.93 40.90 -34.27
C ASN A 303 33.51 42.32 -34.28
N ALA A 304 33.70 42.94 -33.11
CA ALA A 304 34.38 44.23 -32.99
C ALA A 304 35.86 44.13 -33.41
N SER A 305 36.54 43.01 -33.11
CA SER A 305 37.93 42.79 -33.51
C SER A 305 38.11 42.60 -35.02
N ILE A 306 37.13 42.01 -35.71
CA ILE A 306 37.16 41.81 -37.17
C ILE A 306 36.93 43.16 -37.90
N ALA A 307 36.06 44.02 -37.37
CA ALA A 307 35.84 45.37 -37.91
C ALA A 307 37.08 46.28 -37.79
N THR A 308 37.96 46.05 -36.80
CA THR A 308 39.20 46.84 -36.65
C THR A 308 40.31 46.39 -37.62
N VAL A 309 40.29 45.14 -38.09
CA VAL A 309 41.29 44.62 -39.04
C VAL A 309 40.96 44.98 -40.49
N ALA A 310 39.69 45.16 -40.85
CA ALA A 310 39.28 45.55 -42.20
C ALA A 310 39.47 47.05 -42.52
N GLY A 311 39.75 47.90 -41.53
CA GLY A 311 39.97 49.35 -41.72
C GLY A 311 41.43 49.77 -41.94
N GLY A 312 42.37 48.82 -42.05
CA GLY A 312 43.81 49.06 -42.02
C GLY A 312 44.57 48.77 -43.33
N ALA A 313 43.89 48.76 -44.48
CA ALA A 313 44.55 48.66 -45.78
C ALA A 313 43.95 49.68 -46.76
N ALA A 314 44.52 50.89 -46.72
CA ALA A 314 44.48 51.89 -47.78
C ALA A 314 45.93 52.20 -48.15
#